data_AF-A0A7C0U8S3-F1
#
_entry.id   AF-A0A7C0U8S3-F1
#
_cell.length_a   1.000
_cell.length_b   1.000
_cell.length_c   1.000
_cell.angle_alpha   90.00
_cell.angle_beta   90.00
_cell.angle_gamma   90.00
#
_symmetry.space_group_name_H-M   'P 1'
#
loop_
_entity.id
_entity.type
_entity.pdbx_description
1 polymer ?
#
loop_
_entity_poly.entity_id
_entity_poly.type
_entity_poly.pdbx_seq_one_letter_code
_entity_poly.pdbx_strand_id
1 'polypeptide(L)' 'LDDSVISTQNTLECSLCELCVRECEPGAIVIDSKPDSFLFKVESTGALTPAEIVERSLEILRERIRTALDFANSL' A
#
# COMPACT_ATOMS: atom_id res chain seq x y z
N LEU A 1 6.69 -27.86 -7.82
CA LEU A 1 8.07 -27.40 -7.55
C LEU A 1 8.81 -28.61 -7.03
N ASP A 2 10.07 -28.77 -7.41
CA ASP A 2 10.93 -29.82 -6.84
C ASP A 2 11.15 -29.51 -5.35
N ASP A 3 11.18 -30.53 -4.47
CA ASP A 3 11.28 -30.34 -3.01
C ASP A 3 12.61 -29.69 -2.57
N SER A 4 13.55 -29.55 -3.50
CA SER A 4 14.86 -28.94 -3.29
C SER A 4 14.89 -27.42 -3.52
N VAL A 5 13.78 -26.79 -3.95
CA VAL A 5 13.74 -25.35 -4.27
C VAL A 5 12.74 -24.61 -3.37
N ILE A 6 13.23 -23.59 -2.66
CA ILE A 6 12.40 -22.69 -1.85
C ILE A 6 12.04 -21.46 -2.68
N SER A 7 10.76 -21.09 -2.68
CA SER A 7 10.27 -19.85 -3.27
C SER A 7 9.46 -19.05 -2.26
N THR A 8 9.40 -17.74 -2.46
CA THR A 8 8.44 -16.89 -1.74
C THR A 8 7.01 -17.38 -1.99
N GLN A 9 6.16 -17.24 -0.99
CA GLN A 9 4.74 -17.60 -1.07
C GLN A 9 3.92 -16.31 -1.19
N ASN A 10 3.13 -15.96 -0.17
CA ASN A 10 2.42 -14.69 -0.13
C ASN A 10 3.30 -13.58 0.45
N THR A 11 3.86 -12.72 -0.42
CA THR A 11 4.68 -11.60 0.03
C THR A 11 3.89 -10.51 0.78
N LEU A 12 2.56 -10.50 0.70
CA LEU A 12 1.72 -9.56 1.45
C LEU A 12 1.60 -9.91 2.95
N GLU A 13 1.97 -11.13 3.34
CA GLU A 13 2.03 -11.56 4.75
C GLU A 13 3.39 -11.28 5.39
N CYS A 14 4.38 -10.84 4.60
CA CYS A 14 5.69 -10.50 5.11
C CYS A 14 5.62 -9.20 5.93
N SER A 15 6.11 -9.23 7.18
CA SER A 15 6.23 -8.04 8.03
C SER A 15 7.46 -7.18 7.73
N LEU A 16 8.21 -7.52 6.66
CA LEU A 16 9.44 -6.84 6.24
C LEU A 16 10.50 -6.77 7.36
N CYS A 17 10.63 -7.83 8.17
CA CYS A 17 11.54 -7.86 9.32
C CYS A 17 13.03 -8.03 8.97
N GLU A 18 13.34 -8.25 7.69
CA GLU A 18 14.70 -8.45 7.15
C GLU A 18 15.51 -9.57 7.81
N LEU A 19 14.87 -10.50 8.52
CA LEU A 19 15.58 -11.62 9.13
C LEU A 19 16.19 -12.53 8.06
N CYS A 20 15.43 -12.84 7.00
CA CYS A 20 15.93 -13.66 5.89
C CYS A 20 17.12 -13.04 5.16
N VAL A 21 17.19 -11.71 5.04
CA VAL A 21 18.32 -11.00 4.41
C VAL A 21 19.58 -11.10 5.26
N ARG A 22 19.44 -11.12 6.59
CA ARG A 22 20.55 -11.18 7.54
C ARG A 22 21.13 -12.59 7.72
N GLU A 23 20.28 -13.61 7.70
CA GLU A 23 20.67 -15.00 7.95
C GLU A 23 21.23 -15.70 6.70
N CYS A 24 20.76 -15.31 5.51
CA CYS A 24 21.22 -15.90 4.25
C CYS A 24 22.53 -15.26 3.76
N GLU A 25 23.18 -15.91 2.80
CA GLU A 25 24.38 -15.38 2.16
C GLU A 25 24.15 -13.98 1.57
N PRO A 26 25.16 -13.09 1.59
CA PRO A 26 25.02 -11.75 1.05
C PRO A 26 24.50 -11.74 -0.40
N GLY A 27 23.39 -11.03 -0.63
CA GLY A 27 22.76 -10.92 -1.95
C GLY A 27 21.84 -12.07 -2.34
N ALA A 28 21.64 -13.07 -1.48
CA ALA A 28 20.69 -14.17 -1.74
C ALA A 28 19.24 -13.68 -1.75
N ILE A 29 18.91 -12.68 -0.93
CA ILE A 29 17.56 -12.13 -0.78
C ILE A 29 17.63 -10.60 -0.78
N VAL A 30 16.72 -9.97 -1.51
CA VAL A 30 16.47 -8.53 -1.47
C VAL A 30 15.01 -8.31 -1.11
N ILE A 31 14.75 -7.46 -0.12
CA ILE A 31 13.41 -6.99 0.22
C ILE A 31 13.24 -5.61 -0.41
N ASP A 32 12.16 -5.44 -1.17
CA ASP A 32 11.82 -4.18 -1.82
C ASP A 32 10.29 -4.04 -1.92
N SER A 33 9.85 -2.84 -2.26
CA SER A 33 8.45 -2.46 -2.47
C SER A 33 8.15 -2.21 -3.94
N LYS A 34 6.88 -2.30 -4.32
CA LYS A 34 6.41 -1.87 -5.65
C LYS A 34 5.92 -0.42 -5.53
N PRO A 35 6.62 0.58 -6.10
CA PRO A 35 6.34 2.00 -5.84
C PRO A 35 4.94 2.48 -6.23
N ASP A 36 4.29 1.78 -7.16
CA ASP A 36 2.98 2.09 -7.73
C ASP A 36 1.85 1.18 -7.20
N SER A 37 2.14 0.35 -6.20
CA SER A 37 1.18 -0.62 -5.63
C SER A 37 0.96 -0.38 -4.14
N PHE A 38 -0.29 -0.15 -3.76
CA PHE A 38 -0.68 0.17 -2.39
C PHE A 38 -1.65 -0.88 -1.83
N LEU A 39 -1.36 -1.41 -0.64
CA LEU A 39 -2.26 -2.28 0.12
C LEU A 39 -2.87 -1.48 1.27
N PHE A 40 -4.11 -1.03 1.11
CA PHE A 40 -4.82 -0.28 2.16
C PHE A 40 -5.55 -1.22 3.11
N LYS A 41 -5.40 -0.98 4.42
CA LYS A 41 -6.25 -1.56 5.46
C LYS A 41 -7.01 -0.43 6.14
N VAL A 42 -8.33 -0.45 6.05
CA VAL A 42 -9.22 0.58 6.60
C VAL A 42 -10.11 -0.05 7.66
N GLU A 43 -10.11 0.53 8.85
CA GLU A 43 -10.96 0.14 9.97
C GLU A 43 -11.85 1.32 10.35
N SER A 44 -13.11 1.04 10.65
CA SER A 44 -14.08 2.04 11.09
C SER A 44 -14.29 1.98 12.59
N THR A 45 -14.61 3.14 13.18
CA THR A 45 -15.12 3.22 14.56
C THR A 45 -16.59 2.79 14.69
N GLY A 46 -17.27 2.51 13.56
CA GLY A 46 -18.65 2.06 13.49
C GLY A 46 -19.66 3.12 13.02
N ALA A 47 -19.25 4.38 12.85
CA ALA A 47 -20.14 5.44 12.39
C ALA A 47 -20.46 5.38 10.87
N LEU A 48 -19.49 4.94 10.08
CA LEU A 48 -19.58 4.71 8.63
C LEU A 48 -18.95 3.36 8.30
N THR A 49 -19.35 2.72 7.20
CA THR A 49 -18.62 1.53 6.73
C THR A 49 -17.23 1.91 6.20
N PRO A 50 -16.24 1.00 6.25
CA PRO A 50 -14.93 1.26 5.65
C PRO A 50 -14.98 1.65 4.16
N ALA A 51 -15.93 1.08 3.40
CA ALA A 51 -16.13 1.42 1.98
C ALA A 51 -16.59 2.87 1.81
N GLU A 52 -17.61 3.30 2.57
CA GLU A 52 -18.09 4.69 2.56
C GLU A 52 -17.00 5.69 2.96
N ILE A 53 -16.14 5.34 3.91
CA ILE A 53 -15.00 6.19 4.32
C ILE A 53 -14.07 6.42 3.12
N VAL A 54 -13.74 5.37 2.37
CA VAL A 54 -12.84 5.47 1.20
C VAL A 54 -13.50 6.29 0.09
N GLU A 55 -14.76 6.01 -0.24
CA GLU A 55 -15.51 6.74 -1.27
C GLU A 55 -15.61 8.22 -0.93
N ARG A 56 -16.03 8.56 0.30
CA ARG A 56 -16.17 9.94 0.75
C ARG A 56 -14.83 10.69 0.75
N SER A 57 -13.74 9.99 1.09
CA SER A 57 -12.38 10.57 1.06
C SER A 57 -11.98 10.98 -0.36
N LEU A 58 -12.31 10.17 -1.37
CA LEU A 58 -12.04 10.49 -2.78
C LEU A 58 -12.88 11.67 -3.27
N GLU A 59 -14.14 11.77 -2.85
CA GLU A 59 -15.00 12.92 -3.18
C GLU A 59 -14.46 14.22 -2.61
N ILE A 60 -14.06 14.21 -1.33
CA ILE A 60 -13.48 15.37 -0.65
C ILE A 60 -12.19 15.77 -1.37
N LEU A 61 -11.31 14.82 -1.68
CA LEU A 61 -10.07 15.09 -2.41
C LEU A 61 -10.35 15.77 -3.76
N ARG A 62 -11.30 15.24 -4.53
CA ARG A 62 -11.74 15.80 -5.81
C ARG A 62 -12.25 17.23 -5.66
N GLU A 63 -13.06 17.51 -4.65
CA GLU A 63 -13.59 18.86 -4.37
C GLU A 63 -12.47 19.84 -4.05
N ARG A 64 -11.50 19.45 -3.21
CA ARG A 64 -10.34 20.30 -2.87
C ARG A 64 -9.50 20.65 -4.09
N ILE A 65 -9.25 19.67 -4.96
CA ILE A 65 -8.52 19.89 -6.22
C ILE A 65 -9.29 20.87 -7.12
N ARG A 66 -10.61 20.71 -7.26
CA ARG A 66 -11.44 21.65 -8.04
C ARG A 66 -11.37 23.07 -7.49
N THR A 67 -11.54 23.25 -6.18
CA THR A 67 -11.43 24.58 -5.56
C THR A 67 -10.07 25.23 -5.81
N ALA A 68 -8.98 24.46 -5.73
CA ALA A 68 -7.64 24.97 -6.01
C ALA A 68 -7.48 25.37 -7.50
N LEU A 69 -8.04 24.58 -8.42
CA LEU A 69 -8.04 24.89 -9.85
C LEU A 69 -8.87 26.13 -10.17
N ASP A 70 -10.06 26.27 -9.58
CA ASP A 70 -10.93 27.43 -9.79
C ASP A 70 -10.23 28.72 -9.35
N PHE A 71 -9.54 28.68 -8.19
CA PHE A 71 -8.71 29.79 -7.73
C PHE A 71 -7.58 30.10 -8.72
N ALA A 72 -6.82 29.09 -9.15
CA ALA A 72 -5.71 29.27 -10.08
C ALA A 72 -6.17 29.84 -11.44
N ASN A 73 -7.35 29.45 -11.93
CA ASN A 73 -7.93 29.94 -13.18
C ASN A 73 -8.52 31.36 -13.06
N SER A 74 -8.72 31.86 -11.83
CA SER A 74 -9.23 33.21 -11.57
C SER A 74 -8.13 34.28 -11.44
N LEU A 75 -6.86 33.86 -11.49
CA LEU A 75 -5.66 34.71 -11.55
C LEU A 75 -5.32 35.10 -13.00
#